data_AF-A0A6I6N950-F1
#
_entry.id   AF-A0A6I6N950-F1
#
_cell.length_a   1.000
_cell.length_b   1.000
_cell.length_c   1.000
_cell.angle_alpha   90.00
_cell.angle_beta   90.00
_cell.angle_gamma   90.00
#
_symmetry.space_group_name_H-M   'P 1'
#
loop_
_entity.id
_entity.type
_entity.pdbx_description
1 polymer ?
#
loop_
_entity_poly.entity_id
_entity_poly.type
_entity_poly.pdbx_seq_one_letter_code
_entity_poly.pdbx_strand_id
1 'polypeptide(L)'
;MATSREHDFLSKAALRIMESASDSGLFGYTEGQRKLFDFSCDLKRDWSKVVIGQTLWKHGGDGIDKDLRTLLNEKDIAAAVYIARHESRLRSRFAEVTQSYLETPMRDRLSRLRVFWVPADFKAGDEGIEESIYNSLREEITRDLLMHITLGGLIPRDVKRFSSSRRPGLPVAILSHVKRFGYRSHRHTAKALNVNLEALKSETDRLFIIGFMESESLQGGEYQVTESGNAMLDICSRLRDYLNGSLGTGNRNEGFEHICSLLGISYSSIPVATRLLGKGAEVDIQDSTALLLQHVAQADADGSVDWPAPYFNLPSTSAISTSS
;
A
#
# COMPACT_ATOMS: atom_id res chain seq x y z
N MET A 1 -30.39 -15.69 7.18
CA MET A 1 -31.02 -14.56 7.89
C MET A 1 -31.02 -13.37 6.95
N ALA A 2 -32.09 -12.57 6.90
CA ALA A 2 -32.13 -11.39 6.03
C ALA A 2 -31.05 -10.39 6.46
N THR A 3 -30.03 -10.19 5.63
CA THR A 3 -29.04 -9.13 5.80
C THR A 3 -29.76 -7.77 5.77
N SER A 4 -29.40 -6.86 6.67
CA SER A 4 -30.02 -5.54 6.69
C SER A 4 -29.44 -4.68 5.55
N ARG A 5 -30.20 -3.68 5.11
CA ARG A 5 -29.74 -2.77 4.03
C ARG A 5 -28.41 -2.09 4.36
N GLU A 6 -28.20 -1.77 5.63
CA GLU A 6 -26.94 -1.18 6.12
C GLU A 6 -25.78 -2.19 6.07
N HIS A 7 -26.02 -3.45 6.43
CA HIS A 7 -25.02 -4.52 6.36
C HIS A 7 -24.60 -4.77 4.91
N ASP A 8 -25.57 -4.83 3.99
CA ASP A 8 -25.33 -4.97 2.56
C ASP A 8 -24.57 -3.75 1.99
N PHE A 9 -24.95 -2.54 2.41
CA PHE A 9 -24.28 -1.31 1.99
C PHE A 9 -22.81 -1.30 2.41
N LEU A 10 -22.52 -1.53 3.69
CA LEU A 10 -21.16 -1.47 4.24
C LEU A 10 -20.25 -2.55 3.61
N SER A 11 -20.77 -3.76 3.42
CA SER A 11 -20.02 -4.85 2.78
C SER A 11 -19.70 -4.53 1.32
N LYS A 12 -20.66 -3.96 0.57
CA LYS A 12 -20.44 -3.51 -0.82
C LYS A 12 -19.51 -2.31 -0.91
N ALA A 13 -19.63 -1.35 0.02
CA ALA A 13 -18.77 -0.18 0.10
C ALA A 13 -17.30 -0.60 0.27
N ALA A 14 -17.02 -1.52 1.20
CA ALA A 14 -15.66 -2.03 1.43
C ALA A 14 -15.08 -2.72 0.18
N LEU A 15 -15.86 -3.57 -0.50
CA LEU A 15 -15.43 -4.22 -1.74
C LEU A 15 -15.15 -3.20 -2.85
N ARG A 16 -16.05 -2.22 -3.04
CA ARG A 16 -15.89 -1.17 -4.03
C ARG A 16 -14.65 -0.30 -3.77
N ILE A 17 -14.37 0.02 -2.50
CA ILE A 17 -13.16 0.77 -2.12
C ILE A 17 -11.91 -0.01 -2.51
N MET A 18 -11.86 -1.32 -2.21
CA MET A 18 -10.72 -2.17 -2.54
C MET A 18 -10.53 -2.33 -4.06
N GLU A 19 -11.63 -2.51 -4.80
CA GLU A 19 -11.63 -2.57 -6.26
C GLU A 19 -11.13 -1.25 -6.87
N SER A 20 -11.73 -0.11 -6.50
CA SER A 20 -11.32 1.21 -6.99
C SER A 20 -9.87 1.55 -6.64
N ALA A 21 -9.38 1.09 -5.49
CA ALA A 21 -8.00 1.33 -5.14
C ALA A 21 -7.03 0.52 -6.01
N SER A 22 -7.44 -0.66 -6.49
CA SER A 22 -6.61 -1.48 -7.40
C SER A 22 -6.37 -0.80 -8.75
N ASP A 23 -7.26 0.10 -9.16
CA ASP A 23 -7.07 0.95 -10.35
C ASP A 23 -5.85 1.86 -10.24
N SER A 24 -5.30 2.08 -9.03
CA SER A 24 -4.01 2.78 -8.84
C SER A 24 -2.84 2.08 -9.54
N GLY A 25 -2.96 0.79 -9.86
CA GLY A 25 -1.92 -0.01 -10.49
C GLY A 25 -0.76 -0.37 -9.56
N LEU A 26 -0.88 -0.13 -8.25
CA LEU A 26 0.10 -0.55 -7.23
C LEU A 26 -0.20 -1.96 -6.67
N PHE A 27 -1.41 -2.49 -6.90
CA PHE A 27 -1.85 -3.81 -6.45
C PHE A 27 -2.99 -4.34 -7.33
N GLY A 28 -3.10 -5.66 -7.47
CA GLY A 28 -4.24 -6.31 -8.15
C GLY A 28 -5.34 -6.72 -7.16
N TYR A 29 -6.60 -6.64 -7.57
CA TYR A 29 -7.76 -7.08 -6.78
C TYR A 29 -8.31 -8.42 -7.30
N THR A 30 -8.66 -9.32 -6.39
CA THR A 30 -9.48 -10.50 -6.69
C THR A 30 -10.49 -10.70 -5.57
N GLU A 31 -11.78 -10.82 -5.91
CA GLU A 31 -12.79 -11.19 -4.93
C GLU A 31 -12.58 -12.65 -4.48
N GLY A 32 -12.48 -12.88 -3.17
CA GLY A 32 -12.28 -14.20 -2.57
C GLY A 32 -13.60 -14.95 -2.35
N GLN A 33 -13.53 -16.26 -2.06
CA GLN A 33 -14.73 -17.05 -1.75
C GLN A 33 -15.36 -16.63 -0.42
N ARG A 34 -16.59 -16.10 -0.47
CA ARG A 34 -17.40 -15.58 0.67
C ARG A 34 -17.94 -16.66 1.65
N LYS A 35 -17.23 -17.75 1.93
CA LYS A 35 -17.81 -18.90 2.68
C LYS A 35 -18.35 -18.55 4.07
N LEU A 36 -17.49 -18.01 4.94
CA LEU A 36 -17.78 -17.76 6.37
C LEU A 36 -17.80 -16.27 6.74
N PHE A 37 -17.57 -15.38 5.77
CA PHE A 37 -17.29 -13.97 5.99
C PHE A 37 -18.21 -13.09 5.14
N ASP A 38 -18.47 -11.88 5.61
CA ASP A 38 -19.35 -10.93 4.92
C ASP A 38 -18.70 -10.40 3.63
N PHE A 39 -17.37 -10.26 3.62
CA PHE A 39 -16.59 -10.05 2.41
C PHE A 39 -15.16 -10.62 2.55
N SER A 40 -14.53 -10.96 1.43
CA SER A 40 -13.15 -11.44 1.35
C SER A 40 -12.53 -10.96 0.05
N CYS A 41 -11.31 -10.44 0.11
CA CYS A 41 -10.55 -10.08 -1.08
C CYS A 41 -9.06 -10.40 -0.94
N ASP A 42 -8.46 -10.74 -2.07
CA ASP A 42 -7.02 -10.89 -2.21
C ASP A 42 -6.48 -9.62 -2.88
N LEU A 43 -5.57 -8.92 -2.21
CA LEU A 43 -4.75 -7.87 -2.81
C LEU A 43 -3.42 -8.51 -3.22
N LYS A 44 -3.15 -8.62 -4.52
CA LYS A 44 -1.98 -9.34 -5.04
C LYS A 44 -0.88 -8.37 -5.46
N ARG A 45 0.23 -8.44 -4.74
CA ARG A 45 1.58 -8.09 -5.19
C ARG A 45 2.44 -9.37 -5.33
N ASP A 46 2.27 -10.31 -4.38
CA ASP A 46 3.07 -11.55 -4.24
C ASP A 46 2.23 -12.83 -3.96
N TRP A 47 1.00 -12.91 -4.50
CA TRP A 47 0.08 -14.08 -4.38
C TRP A 47 -0.40 -14.46 -2.96
N SER A 48 -0.24 -13.61 -1.95
CA SER A 48 -0.79 -13.82 -0.59
C SER A 48 -2.28 -13.43 -0.48
N LYS A 49 -3.04 -14.10 0.40
CA LYS A 49 -4.40 -13.68 0.80
C LYS A 49 -4.29 -12.49 1.76
N VAL A 50 -4.96 -11.37 1.52
CA VAL A 50 -4.62 -10.12 2.25
C VAL A 50 -5.73 -9.60 3.14
N VAL A 51 -7.02 -9.60 2.75
CA VAL A 51 -8.05 -8.98 3.59
C VAL A 51 -9.32 -9.82 3.71
N ILE A 52 -9.71 -10.14 4.94
CA ILE A 52 -11.00 -10.75 5.25
C ILE A 52 -11.79 -9.82 6.15
N GLY A 53 -13.07 -9.64 5.85
CA GLY A 53 -13.94 -8.68 6.50
C GLY A 53 -15.19 -9.29 7.11
N GLN A 54 -15.55 -8.81 8.30
CA GLN A 54 -16.87 -9.06 8.88
C GLN A 54 -17.52 -7.75 9.34
N THR A 55 -18.83 -7.64 9.14
CA THR A 55 -19.63 -6.44 9.43
C THR A 55 -20.66 -6.73 10.49
N LEU A 56 -20.56 -6.06 11.63
CA LEU A 56 -21.51 -6.18 12.75
C LEU A 56 -22.42 -4.94 12.82
N TRP A 57 -23.68 -5.11 12.43
CA TRP A 57 -24.66 -4.02 12.42
C TRP A 57 -25.78 -4.14 13.46
N LYS A 58 -26.38 -5.33 13.64
CA LYS A 58 -27.60 -5.51 14.46
C LYS A 58 -27.47 -6.44 15.67
N HIS A 59 -26.46 -7.32 15.71
CA HIS A 59 -26.31 -8.23 16.86
C HIS A 59 -25.71 -7.46 18.03
N GLY A 60 -26.42 -7.44 19.15
CA GLY A 60 -26.12 -6.61 20.31
C GLY A 60 -24.91 -7.06 21.14
N GLY A 61 -23.73 -7.15 20.51
CA GLY A 61 -22.44 -7.46 21.16
C GLY A 61 -22.12 -8.94 21.32
N ASP A 62 -23.13 -9.81 21.35
CA ASP A 62 -22.94 -11.26 21.59
C ASP A 62 -22.20 -12.01 20.46
N GLY A 63 -22.15 -11.43 19.25
CA GLY A 63 -21.42 -11.99 18.11
C GLY A 63 -19.92 -11.65 18.06
N ILE A 64 -19.46 -10.63 18.80
CA ILE A 64 -18.11 -10.06 18.65
C ILE A 64 -17.01 -11.11 18.90
N ASP A 65 -17.13 -11.92 19.94
CA ASP A 65 -16.16 -12.97 20.26
C ASP A 65 -16.03 -14.00 19.14
N LYS A 66 -17.17 -14.49 18.64
CA LYS A 66 -17.23 -15.47 17.56
C LYS A 66 -16.65 -14.89 16.26
N ASP A 67 -17.03 -13.67 15.93
CA ASP A 67 -16.63 -13.00 14.69
C ASP A 67 -15.12 -12.73 14.68
N LEU A 68 -14.58 -12.17 15.78
CA LEU A 68 -13.15 -11.97 15.93
C LEU A 68 -12.37 -13.28 15.96
N ARG A 69 -12.91 -14.34 16.60
CA ARG A 69 -12.28 -15.66 16.59
C ARG A 69 -12.24 -16.27 15.19
N THR A 70 -13.27 -16.03 14.38
CA THR A 70 -13.33 -16.53 13.00
C THR A 70 -12.34 -15.76 12.13
N LEU A 71 -12.31 -14.42 12.23
CA LEU A 71 -11.38 -13.57 11.48
C LEU A 71 -9.91 -13.86 11.83
N LEU A 72 -9.57 -13.93 13.12
CA LEU A 72 -8.19 -14.08 13.57
C LEU A 72 -7.65 -15.52 13.49
N ASN A 73 -8.51 -16.51 13.23
CA ASN A 73 -8.07 -17.90 13.02
C ASN A 73 -7.80 -18.25 11.56
N GLU A 74 -8.17 -17.39 10.62
CA GLU A 74 -7.77 -17.61 9.23
C GLU A 74 -6.25 -17.50 9.12
N LYS A 75 -5.65 -18.50 8.47
CA LYS A 75 -4.22 -18.55 8.19
C LYS A 75 -3.92 -17.74 6.94
N ASP A 76 -2.71 -17.21 6.89
CA ASP A 76 -2.18 -16.51 5.71
C ASP A 76 -2.95 -15.24 5.31
N ILE A 77 -3.61 -14.57 6.27
CA ILE A 77 -4.17 -13.22 6.08
C ILE A 77 -3.21 -12.14 6.57
N ALA A 78 -3.10 -11.05 5.80
CA ALA A 78 -2.33 -9.88 6.19
C ALA A 78 -3.14 -8.92 7.09
N ALA A 79 -4.45 -8.82 6.86
CA ALA A 79 -5.39 -7.99 7.62
C ALA A 79 -6.72 -8.70 7.88
N ALA A 80 -7.22 -8.55 9.10
CA ALA A 80 -8.58 -8.89 9.50
C ALA A 80 -9.37 -7.60 9.69
N VAL A 81 -10.36 -7.34 8.83
CA VAL A 81 -11.18 -6.14 8.87
C VAL A 81 -12.47 -6.39 9.63
N TYR A 82 -12.80 -5.49 10.53
CA TYR A 82 -14.00 -5.56 11.32
C TYR A 82 -14.72 -4.21 11.25
N ILE A 83 -15.83 -4.16 10.53
CA ILE A 83 -16.66 -2.95 10.43
C ILE A 83 -17.78 -3.07 11.45
N ALA A 84 -17.86 -2.13 12.39
CA ALA A 84 -18.81 -2.21 13.49
C ALA A 84 -19.51 -0.87 13.74
N ARG A 85 -20.75 -0.95 14.21
CA ARG A 85 -21.51 0.21 14.65
C ARG A 85 -20.88 0.86 15.88
N HIS A 86 -20.75 2.18 15.87
CA HIS A 86 -20.13 2.98 16.92
C HIS A 86 -21.07 3.18 18.12
N GLU A 87 -21.23 2.15 18.94
CA GLU A 87 -21.95 2.21 20.20
C GLU A 87 -21.00 1.94 21.37
N SER A 88 -21.14 2.69 22.48
CA SER A 88 -20.31 2.53 23.68
C SER A 88 -20.30 1.09 24.18
N ARG A 89 -21.47 0.42 24.18
CA ARG A 89 -21.60 -0.98 24.60
C ARG A 89 -20.79 -1.94 23.72
N LEU A 90 -20.80 -1.72 22.39
CA LEU A 90 -20.04 -2.55 21.45
C LEU A 90 -18.53 -2.30 21.57
N ARG A 91 -18.11 -1.06 21.83
CA ARG A 91 -16.71 -0.73 22.12
C ARG A 91 -16.20 -1.37 23.39
N SER A 92 -16.95 -1.29 24.48
CA SER A 92 -16.60 -1.94 25.74
C SER A 92 -16.49 -3.46 25.56
N ARG A 93 -17.46 -4.07 24.88
CA ARG A 93 -17.43 -5.51 24.61
C ARG A 93 -16.26 -5.92 23.71
N PHE A 94 -15.97 -5.13 22.68
CA PHE A 94 -14.81 -5.34 21.83
C PHE A 94 -13.50 -5.29 22.63
N ALA A 95 -13.34 -4.30 23.51
CA ALA A 95 -12.16 -4.17 24.36
C ALA A 95 -12.02 -5.34 25.35
N GLU A 96 -13.11 -5.81 25.95
CA GLU A 96 -13.10 -7.01 26.80
C GLU A 96 -12.59 -8.24 26.04
N VAL A 97 -13.11 -8.47 24.84
CA VAL A 97 -12.74 -9.62 24.01
C VAL A 97 -11.27 -9.53 23.57
N THR A 98 -10.82 -8.38 23.07
CA THR A 98 -9.42 -8.24 22.64
C THR A 98 -8.44 -8.32 23.82
N GLN A 99 -8.81 -7.81 24.99
CA GLN A 99 -8.03 -7.96 26.21
C GLN A 99 -7.89 -9.43 26.61
N SER A 100 -8.97 -10.22 26.50
CA SER A 100 -8.92 -11.66 26.77
C SER A 100 -7.98 -12.42 25.82
N TYR A 101 -7.82 -11.93 24.58
CA TYR A 101 -6.93 -12.55 23.59
C TYR A 101 -5.45 -12.28 23.83
N LEU A 102 -5.08 -11.25 24.59
CA LEU A 102 -3.69 -10.96 24.93
C LEU A 102 -3.03 -12.08 25.74
N GLU A 103 -3.82 -12.87 26.47
CA GLU A 103 -3.35 -14.00 27.28
C GLU A 103 -3.36 -15.33 26.51
N THR A 104 -3.65 -15.29 25.20
CA THR A 104 -3.77 -16.48 24.35
C THR A 104 -2.82 -16.41 23.15
N PRO A 105 -2.61 -17.51 22.41
CA PRO A 105 -1.87 -17.50 21.15
C PRO A 105 -2.46 -16.56 20.07
N MET A 106 -3.67 -16.02 20.27
CA MET A 106 -4.27 -15.05 19.36
C MET A 106 -3.66 -13.65 19.51
N ARG A 107 -2.90 -13.38 20.58
CA ARG A 107 -2.21 -12.11 20.81
C ARG A 107 -1.42 -11.65 19.58
N ASP A 108 -0.61 -12.55 19.01
CA ASP A 108 0.26 -12.20 17.88
C ASP A 108 -0.54 -11.85 16.62
N ARG A 109 -1.79 -12.34 16.53
CA ARG A 109 -2.70 -12.11 15.41
C ARG A 109 -3.53 -10.84 15.55
N LEU A 110 -3.68 -10.29 16.76
CA LEU A 110 -4.35 -9.01 17.00
C LEU A 110 -3.68 -7.86 16.23
N SER A 111 -2.38 -7.96 15.97
CA SER A 111 -1.63 -7.01 15.13
C SER A 111 -2.20 -6.84 13.71
N ARG A 112 -2.98 -7.82 13.23
CA ARG A 112 -3.61 -7.84 11.90
C ARG A 112 -5.03 -7.27 11.92
N LEU A 113 -5.62 -7.10 13.11
CA LEU A 113 -7.00 -6.63 13.25
C LEU A 113 -7.08 -5.13 12.92
N ARG A 114 -8.04 -4.75 12.09
CA ARG A 114 -8.38 -3.37 11.71
C ARG A 114 -9.86 -3.16 11.92
N VAL A 115 -10.21 -2.13 12.69
CA VAL A 115 -11.59 -1.89 13.11
C VAL A 115 -12.05 -0.53 12.63
N PHE A 116 -13.09 -0.52 11.81
CA PHE A 116 -13.70 0.71 11.30
C PHE A 116 -15.05 0.92 11.98
N TRP A 117 -15.18 2.05 12.66
CA TRP A 117 -16.38 2.37 13.45
C TRP A 117 -17.31 3.28 12.67
N VAL A 118 -18.49 2.77 12.34
CA VAL A 118 -19.51 3.53 11.59
C VAL A 118 -20.48 4.20 12.57
N PRO A 119 -20.86 5.48 12.40
CA PRO A 119 -21.80 6.18 13.27
C PRO A 119 -23.07 5.38 13.57
N ALA A 120 -23.48 5.36 14.83
CA ALA A 120 -24.61 4.53 15.27
C ALA A 120 -25.96 4.96 14.68
N ASP A 121 -26.08 6.20 14.25
CA ASP A 121 -27.27 6.77 13.63
C ASP A 121 -27.38 6.51 12.12
N PHE A 122 -26.38 5.88 11.49
CA PHE A 122 -26.43 5.52 10.08
C PHE A 122 -27.64 4.65 9.76
N LYS A 123 -28.36 5.03 8.70
CA LYS A 123 -29.50 4.29 8.15
C LYS A 123 -29.38 4.32 6.64
N ALA A 124 -29.34 3.14 6.02
CA ALA A 124 -29.26 3.02 4.57
C ALA A 124 -30.57 3.51 3.93
N GLY A 125 -30.46 4.25 2.83
CA GLY A 125 -31.55 4.88 2.11
C GLY A 125 -31.52 6.41 2.06
N ASP A 126 -30.53 7.05 2.69
CA ASP A 126 -30.23 8.47 2.51
C ASP A 126 -28.91 8.61 1.72
N GLU A 127 -29.00 9.08 0.47
CA GLU A 127 -27.86 9.15 -0.44
C GLU A 127 -26.72 10.03 0.09
N GLY A 128 -27.04 11.14 0.77
CA GLY A 128 -26.02 12.05 1.29
C GLY A 128 -25.27 11.47 2.49
N ILE A 129 -25.98 10.73 3.35
CA ILE A 129 -25.36 10.03 4.48
C ILE A 129 -24.53 8.84 3.97
N GLU A 130 -25.06 8.08 3.01
CA GLU A 130 -24.34 6.96 2.38
C GLU A 130 -23.03 7.41 1.72
N GLU A 131 -23.05 8.51 0.97
CA GLU A 131 -21.84 9.06 0.36
C GLU A 131 -20.81 9.52 1.40
N SER A 132 -21.26 10.18 2.48
CA SER A 132 -20.39 10.60 3.58
C SER A 132 -19.71 9.40 4.27
N ILE A 133 -20.49 8.35 4.59
CA ILE A 133 -19.96 7.11 5.18
C ILE A 133 -19.01 6.40 4.23
N TYR A 134 -19.35 6.33 2.92
CA TYR A 134 -18.47 5.75 1.92
C TYR A 134 -17.13 6.48 1.85
N ASN A 135 -17.14 7.81 1.81
CA ASN A 135 -15.92 8.62 1.75
C ASN A 135 -15.05 8.47 3.00
N SER A 136 -15.68 8.44 4.18
CA SER A 136 -14.96 8.21 5.45
C SER A 136 -14.34 6.81 5.50
N LEU A 137 -15.10 5.76 5.15
CA LEU A 137 -14.58 4.40 5.06
C LEU A 137 -13.47 4.28 4.03
N ARG A 138 -13.61 4.94 2.87
CA ARG A 138 -12.59 4.95 1.82
C ARG A 138 -11.27 5.52 2.35
N GLU A 139 -11.33 6.62 3.08
CA GLU A 139 -10.14 7.24 3.65
C GLU A 139 -9.49 6.34 4.71
N GLU A 140 -10.28 5.78 5.65
CA GLU A 140 -9.75 4.92 6.71
C GLU A 140 -9.20 3.59 6.16
N ILE A 141 -9.94 2.90 5.28
CA ILE A 141 -9.51 1.65 4.63
C ILE A 141 -8.26 1.88 3.80
N THR A 142 -8.20 2.94 3.01
CA THR A 142 -7.02 3.22 2.16
C THR A 142 -5.81 3.53 3.02
N ARG A 143 -5.98 4.35 4.06
CA ARG A 143 -4.88 4.73 4.95
C ARG A 143 -4.36 3.56 5.78
N ASP A 144 -5.23 2.67 6.24
CA ASP A 144 -4.85 1.62 7.20
C ASP A 144 -4.56 0.27 6.54
N LEU A 145 -5.35 -0.14 5.55
CA LEU A 145 -5.13 -1.41 4.85
C LEU A 145 -4.18 -1.24 3.68
N LEU A 146 -4.38 -0.23 2.84
CA LEU A 146 -3.58 -0.10 1.63
C LEU A 146 -2.19 0.45 1.97
N MET A 147 -2.08 1.55 2.70
CA MET A 147 -0.76 2.12 2.98
C MET A 147 0.07 1.27 3.97
N HIS A 148 -0.55 0.78 5.05
CA HIS A 148 0.21 0.06 6.08
C HIS A 148 0.52 -1.40 5.71
N ILE A 149 -0.35 -2.06 4.95
CA ILE A 149 -0.20 -3.50 4.64
C ILE A 149 0.35 -3.72 3.24
N THR A 150 -0.04 -2.92 2.24
CA THR A 150 0.44 -3.12 0.86
C THR A 150 1.67 -2.28 0.49
N LEU A 151 1.90 -1.14 1.15
CA LEU A 151 3.08 -0.29 0.92
C LEU A 151 4.17 -0.45 1.99
N GLY A 152 4.15 -1.53 2.76
CA GLY A 152 5.16 -1.81 3.79
C GLY A 152 5.23 -0.75 4.90
N GLY A 153 4.12 -0.06 5.20
CA GLY A 153 4.09 0.99 6.22
C GLY A 153 4.63 2.34 5.79
N LEU A 154 4.79 2.60 4.48
CA LEU A 154 5.25 3.90 3.97
C LEU A 154 4.38 5.04 4.52
N ILE A 155 5.03 6.03 5.13
CA ILE A 155 4.40 7.29 5.56
C ILE A 155 4.99 8.49 4.80
N PRO A 156 4.34 9.67 4.81
CA PRO A 156 4.85 10.87 4.12
C PRO A 156 6.28 11.25 4.50
N ARG A 157 6.67 10.99 5.75
CA ARG A 157 8.02 11.25 6.25
C ARG A 157 9.07 10.41 5.51
N ASP A 158 8.74 9.18 5.14
CA ASP A 158 9.67 8.28 4.45
C ASP A 158 9.88 8.70 3.01
N VAL A 159 8.81 9.14 2.34
CA VAL A 159 8.89 9.76 1.00
C VAL A 159 9.83 10.96 1.03
N LYS A 160 9.65 11.87 2.00
CA LYS A 160 10.51 13.05 2.16
C LYS A 160 11.97 12.66 2.43
N ARG A 161 12.21 11.63 3.24
CA ARG A 161 13.56 11.13 3.51
C ARG A 161 14.19 10.50 2.27
N PHE A 162 13.42 9.72 1.52
CA PHE A 162 13.85 9.10 0.27
C PHE A 162 14.22 10.16 -0.78
N SER A 163 13.36 11.15 -0.99
CA SER A 163 13.54 12.22 -1.97
C SER A 163 14.65 13.21 -1.59
N SER A 164 15.08 13.25 -0.32
CA SER A 164 16.12 14.18 0.15
C SER A 164 17.54 13.80 -0.30
N SER A 165 17.69 12.72 -1.06
CA SER A 165 18.99 12.32 -1.60
C SER A 165 19.56 13.40 -2.51
N ARG A 166 20.83 13.76 -2.28
CA ARG A 166 21.53 14.76 -3.11
C ARG A 166 22.07 14.20 -4.42
N ARG A 167 21.72 12.95 -4.74
CA ARG A 167 22.18 12.23 -5.92
C ARG A 167 20.97 11.83 -6.76
N PRO A 168 20.53 12.70 -7.69
CA PRO A 168 19.42 12.40 -8.60
C PRO A 168 19.57 11.01 -9.23
N GLY A 169 18.47 10.25 -9.30
CA GLY A 169 18.41 8.90 -9.87
C GLY A 169 19.02 7.77 -9.01
N LEU A 170 20.12 8.03 -8.30
CA LEU A 170 20.87 7.00 -7.58
C LEU A 170 20.06 6.14 -6.59
N PRO A 171 19.21 6.69 -5.70
CA PRO A 171 18.47 5.85 -4.75
C PRO A 171 17.53 4.87 -5.45
N VAL A 172 16.89 5.28 -6.56
CA VAL A 172 16.00 4.43 -7.36
C VAL A 172 16.82 3.34 -8.08
N ALA A 173 17.96 3.71 -8.66
CA ALA A 173 18.87 2.79 -9.34
C ALA A 173 19.43 1.70 -8.40
N ILE A 174 19.80 2.06 -7.17
CA ILE A 174 20.27 1.09 -6.16
C ILE A 174 19.16 0.09 -5.81
N LEU A 175 17.96 0.56 -5.47
CA LEU A 175 16.85 -0.31 -5.12
C LEU A 175 16.49 -1.26 -6.28
N SER A 176 16.39 -0.73 -7.51
CA SER A 176 16.10 -1.54 -8.71
C SER A 176 17.17 -2.60 -8.97
N HIS A 177 18.46 -2.24 -8.87
CA HIS A 177 19.55 -3.18 -9.06
C HIS A 177 19.55 -4.30 -8.02
N VAL A 178 19.39 -3.96 -6.74
CA VAL A 178 19.38 -4.95 -5.66
C VAL A 178 18.16 -5.86 -5.78
N LYS A 179 16.97 -5.31 -6.11
CA LYS A 179 15.76 -6.10 -6.34
C LYS A 179 15.95 -7.14 -7.45
N ARG A 180 16.59 -6.77 -8.55
CA ARG A 180 16.73 -7.63 -9.74
C ARG A 180 17.88 -8.63 -9.65
N PHE A 181 19.04 -8.20 -9.15
CA PHE A 181 20.28 -8.97 -9.24
C PHE A 181 20.78 -9.49 -7.88
N GLY A 182 20.13 -9.08 -6.79
CA GLY A 182 20.62 -9.25 -5.44
C GLY A 182 21.79 -8.32 -5.12
N TYR A 183 22.05 -8.12 -3.84
CA TYR A 183 23.24 -7.40 -3.40
C TYR A 183 24.44 -8.35 -3.31
N ARG A 184 25.57 -7.97 -3.92
CA ARG A 184 26.84 -8.74 -3.83
C ARG A 184 27.92 -8.01 -3.04
N SER A 185 28.20 -6.78 -3.43
CA SER A 185 29.14 -5.88 -2.73
C SER A 185 29.03 -4.48 -3.30
N HIS A 186 29.39 -3.47 -2.50
CA HIS A 186 29.47 -2.09 -2.96
C HIS A 186 30.29 -1.91 -4.24
N ARG A 187 31.45 -2.58 -4.36
CA ARG A 187 32.31 -2.46 -5.55
C ARG A 187 31.62 -3.04 -6.79
N HIS A 188 30.92 -4.17 -6.64
CA HIS A 188 30.18 -4.78 -7.74
C HIS A 188 29.02 -3.90 -8.21
N THR A 189 28.18 -3.46 -7.27
CA THR A 189 27.02 -2.62 -7.56
C THR A 189 27.44 -1.27 -8.15
N ALA A 190 28.50 -0.64 -7.62
CA ALA A 190 29.01 0.64 -8.14
C ALA A 190 29.48 0.51 -9.59
N LYS A 191 30.17 -0.59 -9.91
CA LYS A 191 30.59 -0.88 -11.28
C LYS A 191 29.39 -1.14 -12.19
N ALA A 192 28.40 -1.89 -11.73
CA ALA A 192 27.21 -2.21 -12.53
C ALA A 192 26.37 -0.97 -12.84
N LEU A 193 26.23 -0.06 -11.88
CA LEU A 193 25.50 1.20 -12.04
C LEU A 193 26.36 2.33 -12.66
N ASN A 194 27.65 2.09 -12.91
CA ASN A 194 28.61 3.09 -13.39
C ASN A 194 28.67 4.35 -12.51
N VAL A 195 28.72 4.16 -11.19
CA VAL A 195 28.75 5.25 -10.19
C VAL A 195 29.99 5.19 -9.32
N ASN A 196 30.33 6.32 -8.70
CA ASN A 196 31.42 6.39 -7.75
C ASN A 196 31.14 5.48 -6.52
N LEU A 197 32.14 4.72 -6.09
CA LEU A 197 32.02 3.75 -5.00
C LEU A 197 31.61 4.39 -3.66
N GLU A 198 32.19 5.53 -3.30
CA GLU A 198 31.87 6.22 -2.04
C GLU A 198 30.48 6.84 -2.09
N ALA A 199 30.07 7.33 -3.27
CA ALA A 199 28.70 7.78 -3.50
C ALA A 199 27.69 6.63 -3.31
N LEU A 200 27.98 5.46 -3.88
CA LEU A 200 27.12 4.28 -3.72
C LEU A 200 27.05 3.82 -2.26
N LYS A 201 28.18 3.69 -1.56
CA LYS A 201 28.21 3.28 -0.14
C LYS A 201 27.36 4.21 0.71
N SER A 202 27.62 5.51 0.63
CA SER A 202 26.89 6.54 1.35
C SER A 202 25.38 6.47 1.08
N GLU A 203 24.97 6.20 -0.15
CA GLU A 203 23.56 6.10 -0.50
C GLU A 203 22.93 4.78 -0.03
N THR A 204 23.68 3.68 -0.11
CA THR A 204 23.26 2.35 0.36
C THR A 204 23.03 2.36 1.87
N ASP A 205 23.99 2.90 2.64
CA ASP A 205 23.88 3.08 4.08
C ASP A 205 22.69 3.95 4.44
N ARG A 206 22.47 5.04 3.68
CA ARG A 206 21.31 5.92 3.88
C ARG A 206 20.01 5.15 3.67
N LEU A 207 19.87 4.40 2.58
CA LEU A 207 18.67 3.61 2.25
C LEU A 207 18.39 2.54 3.31
N PHE A 208 19.44 1.90 3.84
CA PHE A 208 19.35 0.99 4.98
C PHE A 208 18.85 1.70 6.25
N ILE A 209 19.46 2.82 6.62
CA ILE A 209 19.08 3.60 7.81
C ILE A 209 17.63 4.10 7.74
N ILE A 210 17.15 4.47 6.56
CA ILE A 210 15.77 4.94 6.37
C ILE A 210 14.78 3.81 6.07
N GLY A 211 15.20 2.53 6.10
CA GLY A 211 14.32 1.36 6.06
C GLY A 211 13.83 0.93 4.69
N PHE A 212 14.48 1.38 3.60
CA PHE A 212 14.15 0.93 2.22
C PHE A 212 15.00 -0.28 1.81
N MET A 213 16.04 -0.58 2.60
CA MET A 213 16.86 -1.78 2.50
C MET A 213 16.99 -2.39 3.90
N GLU A 214 17.12 -3.71 3.95
CA GLU A 214 17.39 -4.46 5.17
C GLU A 214 18.58 -5.38 4.98
N SER A 215 19.12 -5.90 6.09
CA SER A 215 20.25 -6.81 6.12
C SER A 215 20.08 -7.71 7.34
N GLU A 216 20.45 -8.99 7.22
CA GLU A 216 20.44 -9.94 8.33
C GLU A 216 21.45 -9.54 9.44
N SER A 217 22.48 -8.77 9.06
CA SER A 217 23.45 -8.18 9.97
C SER A 217 23.09 -6.73 10.31
N LEU A 218 23.14 -6.39 11.60
CA LEU A 218 22.99 -5.01 12.10
C LEU A 218 24.09 -4.06 11.58
N GLN A 219 25.23 -4.59 11.16
CA GLN A 219 26.34 -3.83 10.61
C GLN A 219 26.27 -3.69 9.08
N GLY A 220 25.20 -4.22 8.45
CA GLY A 220 25.12 -4.37 7.00
C GLY A 220 25.92 -5.57 6.48
N GLY A 221 25.92 -5.75 5.16
CA GLY A 221 26.65 -6.82 4.49
C GLY A 221 25.94 -7.27 3.24
N GLU A 222 24.96 -8.15 3.40
CA GLU A 222 24.06 -8.59 2.33
C GLU A 222 22.74 -7.85 2.46
N TYR A 223 22.49 -6.92 1.53
CA TYR A 223 21.28 -6.12 1.56
C TYR A 223 20.17 -6.71 0.69
N GLN A 224 18.95 -6.56 1.17
CA GLN A 224 17.72 -6.86 0.45
C GLN A 224 16.82 -5.62 0.45
N VAL A 225 15.93 -5.51 -0.53
CA VAL A 225 14.96 -4.42 -0.62
C VAL A 225 13.77 -4.76 0.27
N THR A 226 13.39 -3.85 1.15
CA THR A 226 12.23 -4.05 2.03
C THR A 226 10.91 -3.90 1.26
N GLU A 227 9.80 -4.27 1.90
CA GLU A 227 8.45 -4.05 1.38
C GLU A 227 8.17 -2.59 1.00
N SER A 228 8.62 -1.65 1.83
CA SER A 228 8.54 -0.20 1.60
C SER A 228 9.51 0.25 0.51
N GLY A 229 10.68 -0.38 0.39
CA GLY A 229 11.60 -0.25 -0.74
C GLY A 229 10.94 -0.61 -2.08
N ASN A 230 10.28 -1.76 -2.12
CA ASN A 230 9.54 -2.23 -3.30
C ASN A 230 8.38 -1.29 -3.65
N ALA A 231 7.58 -0.92 -2.66
CA ALA A 231 6.46 0.01 -2.86
C ALA A 231 6.91 1.37 -3.41
N MET A 232 8.06 1.88 -2.96
CA MET A 232 8.63 3.11 -3.51
C MET A 232 9.10 2.98 -4.96
N LEU A 233 9.67 1.83 -5.35
CA LEU A 233 9.98 1.56 -6.75
C LEU A 233 8.72 1.55 -7.62
N ASP A 234 7.63 0.95 -7.12
CA ASP A 234 6.35 0.90 -7.83
C ASP A 234 5.77 2.32 -8.00
N ILE A 235 5.79 3.14 -6.94
CA ILE A 235 5.41 4.57 -7.00
C ILE A 235 6.28 5.32 -8.01
N CYS A 236 7.60 5.14 -7.98
CA CYS A 236 8.52 5.78 -8.92
C CYS A 236 8.23 5.37 -10.37
N SER A 237 7.85 4.12 -10.62
CA SER A 237 7.43 3.63 -11.94
C SER A 237 6.19 4.38 -12.44
N ARG A 238 5.19 4.58 -11.58
CA ARG A 238 3.98 5.35 -11.93
C ARG A 238 4.25 6.83 -12.16
N LEU A 239 5.12 7.43 -11.35
CA LEU A 239 5.58 8.80 -11.59
C LEU A 239 6.35 8.92 -12.91
N ARG A 240 7.08 7.87 -13.32
CA ARG A 240 7.74 7.81 -14.62
C ARG A 240 6.73 7.74 -15.76
N ASP A 241 5.67 6.93 -15.62
CA ASP A 241 4.57 6.90 -16.59
C ASP A 241 3.92 8.28 -16.72
N TYR A 242 3.74 9.02 -15.62
CA TYR A 242 3.24 10.40 -15.61
C TYR A 242 4.17 11.36 -16.38
N LEU A 243 5.46 11.32 -16.10
CA LEU A 243 6.45 12.16 -16.81
C LEU A 243 6.52 11.85 -18.31
N ASN A 244 6.16 10.63 -18.71
CA ASN A 244 6.11 10.20 -20.10
C ASN A 244 4.72 10.36 -20.76
N GLY A 245 3.74 10.93 -20.05
CA GLY A 245 2.40 11.17 -20.61
C GLY A 245 1.52 9.92 -20.72
N SER A 246 1.86 8.86 -19.99
CA SER A 246 1.32 7.49 -20.16
C SER A 246 0.67 6.89 -18.91
N LEU A 247 0.48 7.67 -17.84
CA LEU A 247 -0.07 7.17 -16.57
C LEU A 247 -1.50 6.60 -16.70
N GLY A 248 -2.29 7.14 -17.63
CA GLY A 248 -3.69 6.77 -17.84
C GLY A 248 -4.39 7.75 -18.80
N THR A 249 -5.72 7.72 -18.83
CA THR A 249 -6.52 8.62 -19.67
C THR A 249 -6.25 10.07 -19.29
N GLY A 250 -5.81 10.88 -20.28
CA GLY A 250 -5.44 12.27 -20.02
C GLY A 250 -4.22 12.42 -19.11
N ASN A 251 -3.37 11.39 -19.01
CA ASN A 251 -2.21 11.32 -18.12
C ASN A 251 -2.56 11.42 -16.61
N ARG A 252 -3.73 10.90 -16.23
CA ARG A 252 -4.23 10.88 -14.86
C ARG A 252 -4.66 9.49 -14.44
N ASN A 253 -4.59 9.25 -13.13
CA ASN A 253 -5.10 8.04 -12.48
C ASN A 253 -5.58 8.42 -11.07
N GLU A 254 -6.89 8.52 -10.86
CA GLU A 254 -7.48 9.02 -9.61
C GLU A 254 -7.11 8.16 -8.39
N GLY A 255 -7.02 6.83 -8.56
CA GLY A 255 -6.61 5.93 -7.49
C GLY A 255 -5.16 6.17 -7.07
N PHE A 256 -4.27 6.35 -8.04
CA PHE A 256 -2.87 6.68 -7.78
C PHE A 256 -2.73 8.10 -7.19
N GLU A 257 -3.49 9.09 -7.69
CA GLU A 257 -3.54 10.45 -7.13
C GLU A 257 -3.93 10.44 -5.66
N HIS A 258 -4.94 9.64 -5.29
CA HIS A 258 -5.37 9.51 -3.90
C HIS A 258 -4.27 8.92 -3.01
N ILE A 259 -3.61 7.84 -3.43
CA ILE A 259 -2.51 7.22 -2.67
C ILE A 259 -1.33 8.20 -2.53
N CYS A 260 -0.94 8.88 -3.62
CA CYS A 260 0.09 9.90 -3.59
C CYS A 260 -0.26 11.04 -2.62
N SER A 261 -1.51 11.50 -2.58
CA SER A 261 -1.93 12.55 -1.64
C SER A 261 -1.78 12.12 -0.17
N LEU A 262 -2.09 10.85 0.16
CA LEU A 262 -1.90 10.30 1.49
C LEU A 262 -0.41 10.18 1.87
N LEU A 263 0.45 10.02 0.87
CA LEU A 263 1.91 10.01 0.99
C LEU A 263 2.55 11.42 0.96
N GLY A 264 1.76 12.48 0.79
CA GLY A 264 2.26 13.85 0.65
C GLY A 264 2.99 14.10 -0.68
N ILE A 265 2.67 13.33 -1.73
CA ILE A 265 3.17 13.48 -3.09
C ILE A 265 2.10 14.21 -3.91
N SER A 266 2.39 15.44 -4.32
CA SER A 266 1.48 16.26 -5.13
C SER A 266 1.95 16.35 -6.57
N TYR A 267 2.19 15.21 -7.23
CA TYR A 267 2.85 15.21 -8.55
C TYR A 267 2.07 15.96 -9.64
N SER A 268 0.74 15.99 -9.55
CA SER A 268 -0.14 16.68 -10.50
C SER A 268 -0.01 18.20 -10.46
N SER A 269 0.52 18.78 -9.37
CA SER A 269 0.82 20.22 -9.31
C SER A 269 2.11 20.60 -10.03
N ILE A 270 2.90 19.62 -10.48
CA ILE A 270 4.14 19.84 -11.22
C ILE A 270 3.92 19.40 -12.68
N PRO A 271 3.75 20.33 -13.63
CA PRO A 271 3.53 19.99 -15.03
C PRO A 271 4.63 19.11 -15.61
N VAL A 272 4.27 18.19 -16.52
CA VAL A 272 5.23 17.32 -17.21
C VAL A 272 6.29 18.11 -18.00
N ALA A 273 5.94 19.31 -18.46
CA ALA A 273 6.86 20.22 -19.15
C ALA A 273 7.89 20.89 -18.22
N THR A 274 7.73 20.77 -16.89
CA THR A 274 8.67 21.32 -15.91
C THR A 274 10.05 20.71 -16.12
N ARG A 275 11.07 21.56 -16.22
CA ARG A 275 12.44 21.10 -16.44
C ARG A 275 13.03 20.58 -15.14
N LEU A 276 13.10 19.26 -15.00
CA LEU A 276 13.63 18.58 -13.81
C LEU A 276 15.15 18.33 -13.86
N LEU A 277 15.75 18.34 -15.05
CA LEU A 277 17.14 17.95 -15.29
C LEU A 277 17.97 19.06 -15.98
N GLY A 278 19.28 19.04 -15.71
CA GLY A 278 20.29 19.87 -16.39
C GLY A 278 20.38 21.33 -15.92
N LYS A 279 21.16 22.14 -16.65
CA LYS A 279 21.32 23.57 -16.34
C LYS A 279 20.00 24.31 -16.53
N GLY A 280 19.53 24.96 -15.46
CA GLY A 280 18.23 25.66 -15.44
C GLY A 280 17.05 24.78 -15.03
N ALA A 281 17.29 23.65 -14.36
CA ALA A 281 16.23 22.89 -13.72
C ALA A 281 15.57 23.70 -12.60
N GLU A 282 14.24 23.81 -12.63
CA GLU A 282 13.43 24.52 -11.64
C GLU A 282 12.95 23.52 -10.59
N VAL A 283 13.89 23.00 -9.79
CA VAL A 283 13.56 22.06 -8.72
C VAL A 283 13.66 22.79 -7.40
N ASP A 284 12.51 23.03 -6.77
CA ASP A 284 12.49 23.48 -5.39
C ASP A 284 13.05 22.38 -4.49
N ILE A 285 14.24 22.63 -3.94
CA ILE A 285 14.95 21.70 -3.06
C ILE A 285 14.24 21.47 -1.71
N GLN A 286 13.23 22.26 -1.38
CA GLN A 286 12.38 22.07 -0.20
C GLN A 286 11.13 21.23 -0.49
N ASP A 287 10.76 21.08 -1.77
CA ASP A 287 9.62 20.28 -2.19
C ASP A 287 10.04 18.83 -2.44
N SER A 288 9.58 17.93 -1.56
CA SER A 288 9.84 16.49 -1.69
C SER A 288 9.26 15.89 -2.96
N THR A 289 8.15 16.43 -3.47
CA THR A 289 7.54 15.96 -4.72
C THR A 289 8.44 16.31 -5.90
N ALA A 290 8.92 17.55 -5.97
CA ALA A 290 9.82 18.00 -7.04
C ALA A 290 11.13 17.20 -7.06
N LEU A 291 11.71 16.97 -5.88
CA LEU A 291 12.91 16.12 -5.73
C LEU A 291 12.65 14.67 -6.13
N LEU A 292 11.50 14.09 -5.74
CA LEU A 292 11.14 12.73 -6.14
C LEU A 292 11.00 12.61 -7.65
N LEU A 293 10.29 13.55 -8.30
CA LEU A 293 10.18 13.59 -9.76
C LEU A 293 11.54 13.76 -10.44
N GLN A 294 12.45 14.56 -9.86
CA GLN A 294 13.83 14.67 -10.36
C GLN A 294 14.58 13.33 -10.27
N HIS A 295 14.43 12.57 -9.18
CA HIS A 295 15.04 11.25 -9.08
C HIS A 295 14.51 10.31 -10.17
N VAL A 296 13.19 10.31 -10.38
CA VAL A 296 12.54 9.48 -11.40
C VAL A 296 13.02 9.87 -12.81
N ALA A 297 13.00 11.17 -13.13
CA ALA A 297 13.45 11.69 -14.42
C ALA A 297 14.91 11.33 -14.71
N GLN A 298 15.80 11.50 -13.72
CA GLN A 298 17.22 11.19 -13.89
C GLN A 298 17.43 9.68 -14.07
N ALA A 299 16.77 8.85 -13.26
CA ALA A 299 16.89 7.40 -13.34
C ALA A 299 16.42 6.85 -14.71
N ASP A 300 15.32 7.39 -15.25
CA ASP A 300 14.79 7.02 -16.56
C ASP A 300 15.72 7.49 -17.69
N ALA A 301 16.23 8.73 -17.62
CA ALA A 301 17.17 9.28 -18.60
C ALA A 301 18.48 8.48 -18.66
N ASP A 302 18.96 8.00 -17.52
CA ASP A 302 20.18 7.19 -17.43
C ASP A 302 19.95 5.73 -17.87
N GLY A 303 18.70 5.28 -18.04
CA GLY A 303 18.37 3.88 -18.31
C GLY A 303 18.86 2.93 -17.21
N SER A 304 19.01 3.45 -15.98
CA SER A 304 19.66 2.76 -14.85
C SER A 304 18.72 1.89 -14.02
N VAL A 305 17.43 1.95 -14.32
CA VAL A 305 16.36 1.29 -13.57
C VAL A 305 15.60 0.33 -14.49
N ASP A 306 15.42 -0.89 -14.00
CA ASP A 306 14.39 -1.79 -14.52
C ASP A 306 13.07 -1.43 -13.85
N TRP A 307 12.21 -0.74 -14.59
CA TRP A 307 10.95 -0.23 -14.08
C TRP A 307 9.96 -1.37 -13.87
N PRO A 308 9.38 -1.53 -12.66
CA PRO A 308 8.32 -2.49 -12.42
C PRO A 308 7.20 -2.31 -13.44
N ALA A 309 6.82 -3.39 -14.11
CA ALA A 309 5.78 -3.36 -15.12
C ALA A 309 4.47 -2.92 -14.46
N PRO A 310 3.73 -1.99 -15.08
CA PRO A 310 2.37 -1.75 -14.70
C PRO A 310 1.55 -2.99 -15.07
N TYR A 311 0.85 -3.59 -14.11
CA TYR A 311 0.00 -4.79 -14.23
C TYR A 311 0.65 -6.14 -13.89
N PHE A 312 0.08 -6.79 -12.87
CA PHE A 312 -0.02 -8.24 -12.80
C PHE A 312 -1.27 -8.65 -13.59
N ASN A 313 -1.11 -9.15 -14.82
CA ASN A 313 -2.19 -9.93 -15.43
C ASN A 313 -2.37 -11.18 -14.57
N LEU A 314 -3.45 -11.24 -13.80
CA LEU A 314 -3.89 -12.51 -13.25
C LEU A 314 -4.22 -13.42 -14.44
N PRO A 315 -3.75 -14.68 -14.46
CA PRO A 315 -4.23 -15.62 -15.43
C PRO A 315 -5.75 -15.64 -15.32
N SER A 316 -6.42 -15.34 -16.43
CA SER A 316 -7.86 -15.45 -16.54
C SER A 316 -8.24 -16.85 -16.06
N THR A 317 -9.32 -16.94 -15.28
CA THR A 317 -9.82 -18.18 -14.66
C THR A 317 -10.04 -19.32 -15.67
N SER A 318 -10.04 -19.01 -16.97
CA SER A 318 -9.99 -19.95 -18.10
C SER A 318 -8.68 -20.73 -18.26
N ALA A 319 -7.57 -20.33 -17.61
CA ALA A 319 -6.30 -21.04 -17.67
C ALA A 319 -6.15 -22.13 -16.57
N ILE A 320 -6.99 -22.12 -15.54
CA ILE A 320 -6.92 -23.09 -14.43
C ILE A 320 -7.76 -24.35 -14.73
N SER A 321 -8.62 -24.33 -15.76
CA SER A 321 -9.45 -25.49 -16.14
C SER A 321 -8.82 -26.43 -17.17
N THR A 322 -7.50 -26.38 -17.40
CA THR A 322 -6.81 -27.33 -18.32
C THR A 322 -5.65 -28.11 -17.69
N SER A 323 -5.57 -28.16 -16.36
CA SER A 323 -4.66 -29.10 -15.68
C SER A 323 -5.30 -29.73 -14.45
N SER A 324 -6.36 -30.51 -14.68
CA SER A 324 -6.80 -31.67 -13.86
C SER A 324 -7.87 -32.42 -14.62
#